data_AF-A0A2G9FZI7-F1
#
_entry.id   AF-A0A2G9FZI7-F1
#
_cell.length_a   1.000
_cell.length_b   1.000
_cell.length_c   1.000
_cell.angle_alpha   90.00
_cell.angle_beta   90.00
_cell.angle_gamma   90.00
#
_symmetry.space_group_name_H-M   'P 1'
#
loop_
_entity.id
_entity.type
_entity.pdbx_description
1 polymer ?
#
loop_
_entity_poly.entity_id
_entity_poly.type
_entity_poly.pdbx_seq_one_letter_code
_entity_poly.pdbx_strand_id
1 'polypeptide(L)'
;MGAITYDMEIPSSVPAAKMFKALVLDADTLIPKIMPQAIKNVEILEGDGSVGTVKLIHFGDGSQFKSVKHRIDALDIENLTDSYSIIDGDVLMGVVESVTYNVKIVPTEDGGCICENRSIYHTKDGVEISEEKIKEGKETATTMFKAIEAFLHANA
;
A
#
# COMPACT_ATOMS: atom_id res chain seq x y z
N MET A 1 -20.51 -8.84 -10.85
CA MET A 1 -19.32 -8.48 -10.07
C MET A 1 -19.70 -7.43 -9.06
N GLY A 2 -19.46 -7.67 -7.78
CA GLY A 2 -19.60 -6.67 -6.72
C GLY A 2 -18.27 -5.93 -6.50
N ALA A 3 -18.33 -4.64 -6.21
CA ALA A 3 -17.17 -3.86 -5.78
C ALA A 3 -17.47 -3.24 -4.42
N ILE A 4 -16.59 -3.47 -3.45
CA ILE A 4 -16.71 -2.89 -2.11
C ILE A 4 -15.62 -1.84 -1.97
N THR A 5 -16.01 -0.61 -1.64
CA THR A 5 -15.09 0.53 -1.53
C THR A 5 -14.95 0.98 -0.09
N TYR A 6 -13.72 1.26 0.33
CA TYR A 6 -13.41 1.80 1.64
C TYR A 6 -12.40 2.93 1.55
N ASP A 7 -12.71 4.02 2.22
CA ASP A 7 -11.79 5.14 2.39
C ASP A 7 -11.13 5.08 3.78
N MET A 8 -9.89 5.55 3.85
CA MET A 8 -9.15 5.77 5.09
C MET A 8 -8.26 7.00 4.95
N GLU A 9 -8.08 7.73 6.04
CA GLU A 9 -7.21 8.89 6.12
C GLU A 9 -6.25 8.71 7.29
N ILE A 10 -4.96 8.95 7.06
CA ILE A 10 -3.94 8.88 8.10
C ILE A 10 -3.19 10.21 8.18
N PRO A 11 -3.36 10.99 9.27
CA PRO A 11 -2.59 12.22 9.45
C PRO A 11 -1.15 11.90 9.85
N SER A 12 -0.24 12.77 9.40
CA SER A 12 1.18 12.76 9.72
C SER A 12 1.71 14.18 9.86
N SER A 13 2.70 14.35 10.74
CA SER A 13 3.46 15.60 10.85
C SER A 13 4.62 15.71 9.85
N VAL A 14 4.83 14.67 9.03
CA VAL A 14 5.86 14.66 8.00
C VAL A 14 5.39 15.46 6.79
N PRO A 15 6.25 16.30 6.15
CA PRO A 15 5.89 17.00 4.93
C PRO A 15 5.48 16.06 3.79
N ALA A 16 4.42 16.42 3.06
CA ALA A 16 3.80 15.60 2.02
C ALA A 16 4.79 15.00 1.01
N ALA A 17 5.70 15.80 0.45
CA ALA A 17 6.69 15.33 -0.52
C ALA A 17 7.68 14.30 0.08
N LYS A 18 8.07 14.48 1.36
CA LYS A 18 8.96 13.55 2.06
C LYS A 18 8.25 12.24 2.35
N MET A 19 6.98 12.30 2.77
CA MET A 19 6.16 11.11 2.99
C MET A 19 5.91 10.35 1.69
N PHE A 20 5.49 11.03 0.62
CA PHE A 20 5.22 10.41 -0.69
C PHE A 20 6.47 9.69 -1.23
N LYS A 21 7.63 10.34 -1.18
CA LYS A 21 8.88 9.71 -1.59
C LYS A 21 9.14 8.40 -0.83
N ALA A 22 8.98 8.40 0.49
CA ALA A 22 9.26 7.24 1.32
C ALA A 22 8.22 6.11 1.17
N LEU A 23 6.94 6.48 1.08
CA LEU A 23 5.80 5.55 1.03
C LEU A 23 5.61 4.93 -0.36
N VAL A 24 5.99 5.64 -1.42
CA VAL A 24 5.69 5.25 -2.80
C VAL A 24 6.96 4.94 -3.58
N LEU A 25 7.91 5.88 -3.61
CA LEU A 25 9.08 5.79 -4.50
C LEU A 25 10.18 4.89 -3.92
N ASP A 26 10.44 5.00 -2.61
CA ASP A 26 11.53 4.28 -1.94
C ASP A 26 11.05 3.00 -1.22
N ALA A 27 9.73 2.75 -1.19
CA ALA A 27 9.08 1.73 -0.37
C ALA A 27 9.64 0.31 -0.56
N ASP A 28 9.96 -0.06 -1.80
CA ASP A 28 10.48 -1.39 -2.16
C ASP A 28 11.81 -1.71 -1.44
N THR A 29 12.59 -0.68 -1.08
CA THR A 29 13.86 -0.83 -0.36
C THR A 29 13.75 -0.44 1.10
N LEU A 30 12.90 0.55 1.40
CA LEU A 30 12.74 1.07 2.75
C LEU A 30 12.00 0.08 3.64
N ILE A 31 10.84 -0.44 3.21
CA ILE A 31 10.01 -1.29 4.07
C ILE A 31 10.74 -2.57 4.47
N PRO A 32 11.42 -3.31 3.57
CA PRO A 32 12.19 -4.49 3.99
C PRO A 32 13.28 -4.20 5.01
N LYS A 33 13.84 -2.99 4.98
CA LYS A 33 14.88 -2.55 5.93
C LYS A 33 14.32 -2.25 7.31
N ILE A 34 13.16 -1.57 7.39
CA ILE A 34 12.59 -1.11 8.67
C ILE A 34 11.58 -2.09 9.27
N MET A 35 10.99 -2.95 8.45
CA MET A 35 10.01 -3.96 8.84
C MET A 35 10.24 -5.30 8.11
N PRO A 36 11.42 -5.94 8.29
CA PRO A 36 11.76 -7.20 7.61
C PRO A 36 10.79 -8.35 7.93
N GLN A 37 10.14 -8.30 9.10
CA GLN A 37 9.11 -9.24 9.51
C GLN A 37 7.79 -9.09 8.72
N ALA A 38 7.52 -7.91 8.17
CA ALA A 38 6.34 -7.65 7.36
C ALA A 38 6.62 -7.93 5.88
N ILE A 39 7.68 -7.32 5.34
CA ILE A 39 8.13 -7.55 3.96
C ILE A 39 9.58 -7.96 3.99
N LYS A 40 9.90 -9.12 3.39
CA LYS A 40 11.25 -9.65 3.33
C LYS A 40 12.04 -9.08 2.15
N ASN A 41 11.43 -9.05 0.97
CA ASN A 41 12.01 -8.45 -0.23
C ASN A 41 10.89 -8.10 -1.23
N VAL A 42 11.27 -7.34 -2.25
CA VAL A 42 10.43 -6.99 -3.40
C VAL A 42 11.22 -7.28 -4.67
N GLU A 43 10.60 -7.98 -5.62
CA GLU A 43 11.20 -8.37 -6.89
C GLU A 43 10.38 -7.75 -8.03
N ILE A 44 11.02 -7.10 -8.99
CA ILE A 44 10.34 -6.65 -10.21
C ILE A 44 10.28 -7.83 -11.18
N LEU A 45 9.07 -8.28 -11.52
CA LEU A 45 8.84 -9.34 -12.51
C LEU A 45 8.78 -8.77 -13.92
N GLU A 46 8.13 -7.62 -14.08
CA GLU A 46 7.92 -6.94 -15.36
C GLU A 46 7.98 -5.42 -15.15
N GLY A 47 8.54 -4.69 -16.12
CA GLY A 47 8.65 -3.23 -16.07
C GLY A 47 9.97 -2.72 -15.46
N ASP A 48 9.99 -1.42 -15.16
CA ASP A 48 11.20 -0.68 -14.76
C ASP A 48 11.03 0.10 -13.44
N GLY A 49 9.91 -0.11 -12.74
CA GLY A 49 9.53 0.65 -11.55
C GLY A 49 8.47 1.73 -11.81
N SER A 50 8.11 1.99 -13.08
CA SER A 50 7.06 2.94 -13.47
C SER A 50 5.68 2.28 -13.66
N VAL A 51 4.72 3.02 -14.21
CA VAL A 51 3.36 2.55 -14.51
C VAL A 51 3.40 1.28 -15.38
N GLY A 52 2.62 0.28 -14.99
CA GLY A 52 2.60 -1.05 -15.62
C GLY A 52 3.58 -2.06 -14.99
N THR A 53 4.51 -1.61 -14.13
CA THR A 53 5.43 -2.51 -13.44
C THR A 53 4.68 -3.49 -12.56
N VAL A 54 5.03 -4.78 -12.68
CA VAL A 54 4.53 -5.86 -11.82
C VAL A 54 5.65 -6.30 -10.88
N LYS A 55 5.37 -6.21 -9.59
CA LYS A 55 6.27 -6.58 -8.50
C LYS A 55 5.73 -7.82 -7.79
N LEU A 56 6.62 -8.72 -7.41
CA LEU A 56 6.36 -9.79 -6.45
C LEU A 56 6.90 -9.35 -5.09
N ILE A 57 5.99 -9.14 -4.15
CA ILE A 57 6.34 -8.79 -2.77
C ILE A 57 6.32 -10.08 -1.96
N HIS A 58 7.44 -10.42 -1.32
CA HIS A 58 7.49 -11.54 -0.40
C HIS A 58 7.33 -11.03 1.02
N PHE A 59 6.35 -11.59 1.72
CA PHE A 59 6.14 -11.25 3.11
C PHE A 59 7.19 -11.92 4.01
N GLY A 60 7.46 -11.29 5.15
CA GLY A 60 8.32 -11.85 6.19
C GLY A 60 7.59 -12.83 7.10
N ASP A 61 8.32 -13.40 8.05
CA ASP A 61 7.81 -14.43 8.98
C ASP A 61 6.69 -13.93 9.93
N GLY A 62 6.45 -12.62 9.97
CA GLY A 62 5.35 -12.01 10.72
C GLY A 62 4.02 -12.00 9.97
N SER A 63 3.98 -12.41 8.70
CA SER A 63 2.77 -12.50 7.89
C SER A 63 2.23 -13.93 7.82
N GLN A 64 0.91 -14.07 7.81
CA GLN A 64 0.24 -15.33 7.49
C GLN A 64 0.23 -15.67 5.99
N PHE A 65 0.53 -14.67 5.16
CA PHE A 65 0.58 -14.76 3.70
C PHE A 65 2.02 -14.88 3.23
N LYS A 66 2.24 -15.53 2.09
CA LYS A 66 3.58 -15.77 1.54
C LYS A 66 4.04 -14.65 0.63
N SER A 67 3.19 -14.27 -0.32
CA SER A 67 3.54 -13.25 -1.31
C SER A 67 2.33 -12.70 -2.03
N VAL A 68 2.54 -11.56 -2.68
CA VAL A 68 1.51 -10.87 -3.46
C VAL A 68 2.10 -10.27 -4.73
N LYS A 69 1.35 -10.30 -5.83
CA LYS A 69 1.69 -9.52 -7.04
C LYS A 69 1.00 -8.17 -7.00
N HIS A 70 1.83 -7.14 -6.99
CA HIS A 70 1.46 -5.73 -7.02
C HIS A 70 1.73 -5.20 -8.42
N ARG A 71 0.75 -4.55 -9.06
CA ARG A 71 0.94 -3.82 -10.31
C ARG A 71 0.72 -2.32 -10.10
N ILE A 72 1.65 -1.48 -10.56
CA ILE A 72 1.46 -0.02 -10.55
C ILE A 72 0.53 0.36 -11.70
N ASP A 73 -0.61 0.98 -11.38
CA ASP A 73 -1.62 1.38 -12.37
C ASP A 73 -1.49 2.86 -12.77
N ALA A 74 -1.10 3.72 -11.84
CA ALA A 74 -0.82 5.13 -12.09
C ALA A 74 0.20 5.68 -11.08
N LEU A 75 0.99 6.66 -11.52
CA LEU A 75 1.92 7.38 -10.66
C LEU A 75 2.02 8.83 -11.14
N ASP A 76 1.72 9.78 -10.25
CA ASP A 76 1.86 11.21 -10.49
C ASP A 76 2.62 11.84 -9.31
N ILE A 77 3.89 12.14 -9.57
CA ILE A 77 4.81 12.69 -8.58
C ILE A 77 4.49 14.17 -8.30
N GLU A 78 3.96 14.90 -9.27
CA GLU A 78 3.65 16.33 -9.10
C GLU A 78 2.42 16.52 -8.20
N ASN A 79 1.41 15.67 -8.38
CA ASN A 79 0.18 15.70 -7.59
C ASN A 79 0.21 14.78 -6.35
N LEU A 80 1.33 14.09 -6.11
CA LEU A 80 1.53 13.16 -4.99
C LEU A 80 0.44 12.07 -4.91
N THR A 81 0.12 11.49 -6.07
CA THR A 81 -0.85 10.40 -6.18
C THR A 81 -0.22 9.15 -6.77
N ASP A 82 -0.65 8.00 -6.27
CA ASP A 82 -0.39 6.71 -6.88
C ASP A 82 -1.69 5.88 -6.96
N SER A 83 -1.69 4.90 -7.85
CA SER A 83 -2.68 3.84 -7.87
C SER A 83 -1.99 2.53 -8.19
N TYR A 84 -2.39 1.47 -7.49
CA TYR A 84 -1.87 0.13 -7.71
C TYR A 84 -2.92 -0.94 -7.44
N SER A 85 -2.72 -2.09 -8.06
CA SER A 85 -3.59 -3.25 -7.93
C SER A 85 -2.84 -4.44 -7.37
N ILE A 86 -3.48 -5.12 -6.43
CA ILE A 86 -3.15 -6.49 -6.06
C ILE A 86 -3.87 -7.43 -7.03
N ILE A 87 -3.11 -8.11 -7.88
CA ILE A 87 -3.64 -8.90 -9.00
C ILE A 87 -3.49 -10.41 -8.83
N ASP A 88 -2.69 -10.84 -7.85
CA ASP A 88 -2.46 -12.25 -7.52
C ASP A 88 -1.86 -12.33 -6.11
N GLY A 89 -1.96 -13.49 -5.47
CA GLY A 89 -1.42 -13.74 -4.13
C GLY A 89 -2.40 -14.44 -3.19
N ASP A 90 -1.85 -15.12 -2.20
CA ASP A 90 -2.64 -15.85 -1.20
C ASP A 90 -3.44 -14.91 -0.28
N VAL A 91 -3.06 -13.64 -0.20
CA VAL A 91 -3.82 -12.55 0.44
C VAL A 91 -5.23 -12.36 -0.12
N LEU A 92 -5.48 -12.73 -1.39
CA LEU A 92 -6.79 -12.64 -2.03
C LEU A 92 -7.74 -13.77 -1.58
N MET A 93 -7.22 -14.78 -0.85
CA MET A 93 -7.97 -15.88 -0.24
C MET A 93 -8.85 -16.68 -1.23
N GLY A 94 -8.57 -16.59 -2.53
CA GLY A 94 -9.34 -17.24 -3.60
C GLY A 94 -10.75 -16.69 -3.83
N VAL A 95 -11.16 -15.66 -3.10
CA VAL A 95 -12.51 -15.08 -3.12
C VAL A 95 -12.54 -13.65 -3.66
N VAL A 96 -11.41 -12.94 -3.54
CA VAL A 96 -11.18 -11.62 -4.14
C VAL A 96 -10.44 -11.81 -5.46
N GLU A 97 -10.89 -11.14 -6.52
CA GLU A 97 -10.25 -11.18 -7.84
C GLU A 97 -9.09 -10.19 -7.91
N SER A 98 -9.29 -9.00 -7.36
CA SER A 98 -8.24 -7.99 -7.21
C SER A 98 -8.63 -6.94 -6.17
N VAL A 99 -7.64 -6.19 -5.71
CA VAL A 99 -7.88 -4.99 -4.89
C VAL A 99 -7.13 -3.82 -5.51
N THR A 100 -7.85 -2.76 -5.82
CA THR A 100 -7.26 -1.51 -6.31
C THR A 100 -7.11 -0.54 -5.15
N TYR A 101 -5.95 0.09 -5.03
CA TYR A 101 -5.64 1.12 -4.06
C TYR A 101 -5.39 2.42 -4.80
N ASN A 102 -6.00 3.51 -4.35
CA ASN A 102 -5.68 4.86 -4.81
C ASN A 102 -5.17 5.64 -3.61
N VAL A 103 -3.92 6.08 -3.68
CA VAL A 103 -3.25 6.83 -2.61
C VAL A 103 -3.06 8.26 -3.06
N LYS A 104 -3.33 9.20 -2.15
CA LYS A 104 -3.02 10.62 -2.33
C LYS A 104 -2.45 11.19 -1.04
N ILE A 105 -1.34 11.92 -1.14
CA ILE A 105 -0.74 12.61 0.00
C ILE A 105 -1.05 14.10 -0.12
N VAL A 106 -1.87 14.62 0.79
CA VAL A 106 -2.32 16.01 0.80
C VAL A 106 -1.54 16.81 1.85
N PRO A 107 -0.86 17.91 1.49
CA PRO A 107 -0.18 18.75 2.46
C PRO A 107 -1.18 19.49 3.37
N THR A 108 -0.80 19.70 4.62
CA THR A 108 -1.58 20.46 5.62
C THR A 108 -0.94 21.81 5.93
N GLU A 109 -1.73 22.77 6.41
CA GLU A 109 -1.25 24.14 6.71
C GLU A 109 -0.16 24.18 7.79
N ASP A 110 -0.13 23.20 8.69
CA ASP A 110 0.86 23.04 9.76
C ASP A 110 2.18 22.39 9.29
N GLY A 111 2.32 22.14 7.98
CA GLY A 111 3.54 21.59 7.37
C GLY A 111 3.61 20.06 7.36
N GLY A 112 2.57 19.37 7.84
CA GLY A 112 2.41 17.92 7.75
C GLY A 112 1.73 17.46 6.45
N CYS A 113 1.08 16.29 6.53
CA CYS A 113 0.24 15.76 5.46
C CYS A 113 -0.85 14.81 5.96
N ILE A 114 -1.87 14.59 5.11
CA ILE A 114 -2.87 13.52 5.25
C ILE A 114 -2.65 12.53 4.11
N CYS A 115 -2.52 11.25 4.46
CA CYS A 115 -2.52 10.15 3.50
C CYS A 115 -3.96 9.66 3.31
N GLU A 116 -4.57 10.02 2.18
CA GLU A 116 -5.85 9.50 1.74
C GLU A 116 -5.62 8.18 1.00
N ASN A 117 -6.28 7.10 1.41
CA ASN A 117 -6.26 5.83 0.70
C ASN A 117 -7.68 5.34 0.46
N ARG A 118 -7.99 5.07 -0.81
CA ARG A 118 -9.22 4.39 -1.23
C ARG A 118 -8.88 2.97 -1.68
N SER A 119 -9.45 1.99 -0.99
CA SER A 119 -9.36 0.57 -1.34
C SER A 119 -10.65 0.11 -2.03
N ILE A 120 -10.53 -0.55 -3.18
CA ILE A 120 -11.65 -1.08 -3.96
C ILE A 120 -11.44 -2.58 -4.14
N TYR A 121 -12.26 -3.38 -3.47
CA TYR A 121 -12.20 -4.83 -3.52
C TYR A 121 -13.14 -5.35 -4.61
N HIS A 122 -12.57 -6.05 -5.58
CA HIS A 122 -13.33 -6.72 -6.64
C HIS A 122 -13.55 -8.17 -6.24
N THR A 123 -14.80 -8.55 -5.94
CA THR A 123 -15.14 -9.90 -5.49
C THR A 123 -15.78 -10.72 -6.60
N LYS A 124 -15.61 -12.04 -6.49
CA LYS A 124 -16.38 -12.99 -7.31
C LYS A 124 -17.88 -12.84 -7.03
N ASP A 125 -18.71 -13.19 -8.02
CA ASP A 125 -20.16 -13.10 -7.88
C ASP A 125 -20.69 -13.90 -6.68
N GLY A 126 -21.50 -13.24 -5.85
CA GLY A 126 -22.09 -13.84 -4.65
C GLY A 126 -21.16 -13.95 -3.44
N VAL A 127 -19.96 -13.35 -3.50
CA VAL A 127 -19.01 -13.30 -2.38
C VAL A 127 -19.05 -11.93 -1.70
N GLU A 128 -19.26 -11.96 -0.38
CA GLU A 128 -19.05 -10.81 0.51
C GLU A 128 -17.72 -10.94 1.26
N ILE A 129 -17.00 -9.83 1.40
CA ILE A 129 -15.83 -9.74 2.28
C ILE A 129 -16.31 -9.27 3.64
N SER A 130 -15.88 -9.94 4.72
CA SER A 130 -16.23 -9.51 6.07
C SER A 130 -15.54 -8.20 6.43
N GLU A 131 -16.26 -7.34 7.16
CA GLU A 131 -15.72 -6.07 7.67
C GLU A 131 -14.45 -6.27 8.50
N GLU A 132 -14.34 -7.40 9.21
CA GLU A 132 -13.16 -7.79 9.98
C GLU A 132 -11.90 -7.89 9.11
N LYS A 133 -11.98 -8.53 7.94
CA LYS A 133 -10.84 -8.67 7.02
C LYS A 133 -10.43 -7.32 6.42
N ILE A 134 -11.41 -6.46 6.13
CA ILE A 134 -11.13 -5.09 5.68
C ILE A 134 -10.43 -4.30 6.78
N LYS A 135 -10.87 -4.45 8.04
CA LYS A 135 -10.26 -3.82 9.19
C LYS A 135 -8.81 -4.29 9.41
N GLU A 136 -8.53 -5.59 9.32
CA GLU A 136 -7.18 -6.14 9.38
C GLU A 136 -6.25 -5.53 8.30
N GLY A 137 -6.77 -5.38 7.07
CA GLY A 137 -6.06 -4.71 5.99
C GLY A 137 -5.73 -3.24 6.31
N LYS A 138 -6.69 -2.48 6.85
CA LYS A 138 -6.49 -1.09 7.27
C LYS A 138 -5.49 -0.95 8.42
N GLU A 139 -5.55 -1.84 9.40
CA GLU A 139 -4.61 -1.86 10.53
C GLU A 139 -3.17 -2.18 10.06
N THR A 140 -3.03 -3.11 9.12
CA THR A 140 -1.75 -3.44 8.49
C THR A 140 -1.17 -2.23 7.74
N ALA A 141 -1.99 -1.58 6.90
CA ALA A 141 -1.57 -0.37 6.17
C ALA A 141 -1.19 0.77 7.13
N THR A 142 -1.96 0.97 8.20
CA THR A 142 -1.67 1.99 9.21
C THR A 142 -0.36 1.70 9.95
N THR A 143 -0.12 0.45 10.32
CA THR A 143 1.12 0.04 11.00
C THR A 143 2.34 0.31 10.13
N MET A 144 2.25 -0.02 8.84
CA MET A 144 3.32 0.24 7.87
C MET A 144 3.57 1.73 7.68
N PHE A 145 2.50 2.53 7.52
CA PHE A 145 2.60 3.98 7.41
C PHE A 145 3.29 4.59 8.64
N LYS A 146 2.91 4.18 9.85
CA LYS A 146 3.50 4.69 11.10
C LYS A 146 4.96 4.27 11.29
N ALA A 147 5.37 3.12 10.80
CA ALA A 147 6.78 2.73 10.80
C ALA A 147 7.62 3.62 9.87
N ILE A 148 7.11 3.94 8.67
CA ILE A 148 7.75 4.87 7.74
C ILE A 148 7.84 6.27 8.36
N GLU A 149 6.74 6.78 8.94
CA GLU A 149 6.71 8.05 9.66
C GLU A 149 7.79 8.11 10.75
N ALA A 150 7.86 7.09 11.62
CA ALA A 150 8.85 7.02 12.69
C ALA A 150 10.29 7.01 12.14
N PHE A 151 10.54 6.28 11.05
CA PHE A 151 11.84 6.28 10.38
C PHE A 151 12.22 7.67 9.86
N LEU A 152 11.28 8.39 9.23
CA LEU A 152 11.52 9.72 8.67
C LEU A 152 11.77 10.78 9.75
N HIS A 153 11.16 10.65 10.92
CA HIS A 153 11.44 11.51 12.08
C HIS A 153 12.81 11.22 12.69
N ALA A 154 13.20 9.96 12.79
CA ALA A 154 14.50 9.56 13.35
C ALA A 154 15.70 9.90 12.43
N ASN A 155 15.45 10.09 11.13
CA ASN A 155 16.47 10.35 10.11
C ASN A 155 16.20 11.66 9.34
N ALA A 156 15.66 12.67 10.04
CA ALA A 156 15.35 13.98 9.49
C ALA A 156 16.56 14.90 9.36
#